data_AF-A0A1J1INU6-F1
#
_entry.id   AF-A0A1J1INU6-F1
#
_cell.length_a   1.000
_cell.length_b   1.000
_cell.length_c   1.000
_cell.angle_alpha   90.00
_cell.angle_beta   90.00
_cell.angle_gamma   90.00
#
_symmetry.space_group_name_H-M   'P 1'
#
loop_
_entity.id
_entity.type
_entity.pdbx_description
1 polymer ?
#
loop_
_entity_poly.entity_id
_entity_poly.type
_entity_poly.pdbx_seq_one_letter_code
_entity_poly.pdbx_strand_id
1 'polypeptide(L)'
;MAICLNNLKSEIKTLEKLFTKSHEIFQIVNASVDELTCRFISKNGKKYDIHANITETYPHTPPVWFAESEETNITNAIQLLSNTSGLDNHVINQGSVSGSVQATDRLMKELRDIYRSDSFKRNIYSIELVNDSIYEWNIRLMSVDPDSALHNDLLMLKEKEGKDSILLNIIFKETYPFEPPFVRVVHPIISGGYVLLGGAICMELLTKQGWSSAYTVEALIMQISATLVKGKARIQFGATKSQYSLARAQQSFKSLVQIHEKNGWFTPPKEDG
;
A
#
# COMPACT_ATOMS: atom_id res chain seq x y z
N MET A 1 -15.34 25.79 -13.11
CA MET A 1 -14.34 26.07 -14.15
C MET A 1 -13.11 26.83 -13.63
N ALA A 2 -13.24 28.04 -13.07
CA ALA A 2 -12.06 28.85 -12.66
C ALA A 2 -11.16 28.23 -11.57
N ILE A 3 -11.74 27.51 -10.59
CA ILE A 3 -11.00 26.83 -9.51
C ILE A 3 -10.18 25.65 -10.06
N CYS A 4 -10.74 24.90 -11.00
CA CYS A 4 -10.06 23.77 -11.64
C CYS A 4 -8.82 24.22 -12.42
N LEU A 5 -8.95 25.29 -13.20
CA LEU A 5 -7.83 25.85 -13.96
C LEU A 5 -6.70 26.36 -13.06
N ASN A 6 -7.03 26.94 -11.90
CA ASN A 6 -6.03 27.39 -10.92
C ASN A 6 -5.29 26.22 -10.28
N ASN A 7 -5.99 25.11 -9.98
CA ASN A 7 -5.37 23.89 -9.48
C ASN A 7 -4.41 23.29 -10.51
N LEU A 8 -4.84 23.15 -11.76
CA LEU A 8 -3.98 22.65 -12.84
C LEU A 8 -2.72 23.51 -13.03
N LYS A 9 -2.86 24.84 -13.02
CA LYS A 9 -1.70 25.76 -13.08
C LYS A 9 -0.75 25.57 -11.89
N SER A 10 -1.27 25.27 -10.70
CA SER A 10 -0.46 24.98 -9.51
C SER A 10 0.27 23.65 -9.63
N GLU A 11 -0.40 22.62 -10.17
CA GLU A 11 0.17 21.30 -10.40
C GLU A 11 1.29 21.36 -11.43
N ILE A 12 1.07 22.03 -12.57
CA ILE A 12 2.10 22.27 -13.59
C ILE A 12 3.33 22.97 -12.99
N LYS A 13 3.12 24.07 -12.26
CA LYS A 13 4.22 24.78 -11.59
C LYS A 13 4.98 23.90 -10.59
N THR A 14 4.31 22.91 -10.00
CA THR A 14 4.95 21.98 -9.07
C THR A 14 5.77 20.95 -9.83
N LEU A 15 5.22 20.38 -10.92
CA LEU A 15 5.93 19.45 -11.80
C LEU A 15 7.19 20.08 -12.40
N GLU A 16 7.10 21.31 -12.92
CA GLU A 16 8.26 22.03 -13.48
C GLU A 16 9.37 22.29 -12.45
N LYS A 17 9.00 22.47 -11.17
CA LYS A 17 9.98 22.64 -10.08
C LYS A 17 10.64 21.32 -9.67
N LEU A 18 9.89 20.23 -9.65
CA LEU A 18 10.40 18.91 -9.27
C LEU A 18 11.29 18.33 -10.38
N PHE A 19 10.88 18.51 -11.63
CA PHE A 19 11.48 17.84 -12.79
C PHE A 19 11.90 18.87 -13.85
N THR A 20 13.05 19.49 -13.59
CA THR A 20 13.62 20.50 -14.48
C THR A 20 13.98 19.93 -15.87
N LYS A 21 14.12 20.82 -16.86
CA LYS A 21 14.54 20.46 -18.24
C LYS A 21 15.90 19.77 -18.33
N SER A 22 16.72 19.85 -17.28
CA SER A 22 18.05 19.26 -17.19
C SER A 22 18.11 18.03 -16.28
N HIS A 23 16.98 17.56 -15.76
CA HIS A 23 16.94 16.42 -14.86
C HIS A 23 17.43 15.14 -15.57
N GLU A 24 18.23 14.32 -14.88
CA GLU A 24 19.01 13.24 -15.50
C GLU A 24 18.16 12.06 -15.99
N ILE A 25 16.98 11.86 -15.41
CA ILE A 25 16.13 10.67 -15.66
C ILE A 25 14.73 11.01 -16.17
N PHE A 26 14.20 12.19 -15.84
CA PHE A 26 12.82 12.57 -16.14
C PHE A 26 12.67 14.09 -16.20
N GLN A 27 12.29 14.63 -17.36
CA GLN A 27 12.28 16.07 -17.62
C GLN A 27 10.88 16.52 -18.02
N ILE A 28 10.43 17.68 -17.53
CA ILE A 28 9.28 18.38 -18.13
C ILE A 28 9.80 19.23 -19.29
N VAL A 29 9.53 18.79 -20.52
CA VAL A 29 9.99 19.45 -21.74
C VAL A 29 9.11 20.67 -22.06
N ASN A 30 7.80 20.45 -22.00
CA ASN A 30 6.77 21.44 -22.21
C ASN A 30 5.63 21.23 -21.20
N ALA A 31 5.05 22.30 -20.67
CA ALA A 31 3.89 22.22 -19.81
C ALA A 31 3.01 23.46 -20.00
N SER A 32 1.75 23.23 -20.34
CA SER A 32 0.71 24.22 -20.49
C SER A 32 -0.60 23.67 -19.91
N VAL A 33 -1.65 24.48 -19.90
CA VAL A 33 -2.97 24.03 -19.44
C VAL A 33 -3.65 23.07 -20.42
N ASP A 34 -3.14 22.95 -21.64
CA ASP A 34 -3.69 22.12 -22.71
C ASP A 34 -2.82 20.90 -23.00
N GLU A 35 -1.50 20.98 -22.74
CA GLU A 35 -0.54 19.94 -23.08
C GLU A 35 0.56 19.81 -22.02
N LEU A 36 0.96 18.58 -21.72
CA LEU A 36 2.15 18.24 -20.94
C LEU A 36 3.06 17.31 -21.75
N THR A 37 4.34 17.64 -21.87
CA THR A 37 5.35 16.78 -22.50
C THR A 37 6.42 16.40 -21.49
N CYS A 38 6.51 15.12 -21.20
CA CYS A 38 7.47 14.52 -20.29
C CYS A 38 8.51 13.73 -21.08
N ARG A 39 9.79 13.83 -20.73
CA ARG A 39 10.87 13.05 -21.33
C ARG A 39 11.49 12.14 -20.30
N PHE A 40 11.44 10.84 -20.55
CA PHE A 40 12.17 9.84 -19.78
C PHE A 40 13.53 9.55 -20.43
N ILE A 41 14.59 9.49 -19.63
CA ILE A 41 15.94 9.15 -20.09
C ILE A 41 16.30 7.80 -19.47
N SER A 42 16.40 6.78 -20.30
CA SER A 42 16.79 5.44 -19.86
C SER A 42 18.29 5.37 -19.55
N LYS A 43 18.71 4.29 -18.87
CA LYS A 43 20.10 4.08 -18.45
C LYS A 43 21.12 4.05 -19.59
N ASN A 44 20.67 3.75 -20.81
CA ASN A 44 21.53 3.76 -22.00
C ASN A 44 21.55 5.14 -22.71
N GLY A 45 20.92 6.15 -22.12
CA GLY A 45 20.81 7.51 -22.67
C GLY A 45 19.69 7.70 -23.70
N LYS A 46 18.95 6.64 -24.06
CA LYS A 46 17.80 6.76 -24.97
C LYS A 46 16.68 7.55 -24.30
N LYS A 47 16.13 8.50 -25.06
CA LYS A 47 15.09 9.46 -24.63
C LYS A 47 13.75 9.01 -25.17
N TYR A 48 12.72 9.11 -24.34
CA TYR A 48 11.34 8.78 -24.68
C TYR A 48 10.45 9.94 -24.29
N ASP A 49 9.82 10.56 -25.28
CA ASP A 49 8.91 11.67 -25.07
C ASP A 49 7.47 11.13 -24.99
N ILE A 50 6.80 11.43 -23.89
CA ILE A 50 5.41 11.07 -23.61
C ILE A 50 4.63 12.37 -23.49
N HIS A 51 3.57 12.47 -24.28
CA HIS A 51 2.71 13.63 -24.39
C HIS A 51 1.37 13.36 -23.72
N ALA A 52 0.78 14.38 -23.10
CA ALA A 52 -0.54 14.34 -22.51
C ALA A 52 -1.35 15.54 -23.02
N ASN A 53 -2.53 15.29 -23.58
CA ASN A 53 -3.50 16.34 -23.84
C ASN A 53 -4.44 16.46 -22.64
N ILE A 54 -4.52 17.67 -22.08
CA ILE A 54 -5.39 17.97 -20.95
C ILE A 54 -6.71 18.52 -21.50
N THR A 55 -7.79 17.79 -21.26
CA THR A 55 -9.12 18.13 -21.77
C THR A 55 -9.88 19.03 -20.80
N GLU A 56 -10.94 19.69 -21.29
CA GLU A 56 -11.82 20.52 -20.45
C GLU A 56 -12.52 19.74 -19.32
N THR A 57 -12.58 18.42 -19.44
CA THR A 57 -13.16 17.50 -18.45
C THR A 57 -12.20 17.19 -17.30
N TYR A 58 -10.96 17.68 -17.34
CA TYR A 58 -10.01 17.55 -16.23
C TYR A 58 -10.51 18.25 -14.94
N PRO A 59 -10.28 17.68 -13.74
CA PRO A 59 -9.69 16.37 -13.44
C PRO A 59 -10.74 15.24 -13.36
N HIS A 60 -11.98 15.45 -13.82
CA HIS A 60 -13.01 14.41 -13.77
C HIS A 60 -12.68 13.21 -14.66
N THR A 61 -11.94 13.45 -15.75
CA THR A 61 -11.32 12.42 -16.57
C THR A 61 -9.79 12.59 -16.57
N PRO A 62 -9.02 11.50 -16.76
CA PRO A 62 -7.58 11.60 -16.93
C PRO A 62 -7.19 12.40 -18.18
N PRO A 63 -5.98 12.97 -18.22
CA PRO A 63 -5.36 13.42 -19.46
C PRO A 63 -5.22 12.27 -20.46
N VAL A 64 -5.23 12.62 -21.75
CA VAL A 64 -5.04 11.65 -22.83
C VAL A 64 -3.54 11.52 -23.12
N TRP A 65 -2.94 10.41 -22.70
CA TRP A 65 -1.50 10.16 -22.84
C TRP A 65 -1.17 9.41 -24.15
N PHE A 66 -0.05 9.75 -24.78
CA PHE A 66 0.48 9.09 -25.98
C PHE A 66 2.00 9.27 -26.12
N ALA A 67 2.66 8.38 -26.85
CA ALA A 67 4.08 8.50 -27.21
C ALA A 67 4.35 7.87 -28.58
N GLU A 68 5.34 8.39 -29.29
CA GLU A 68 5.86 7.79 -30.53
C GLU A 68 6.89 6.69 -30.20
N SER A 69 6.46 5.66 -29.47
CA SER A 69 7.31 4.52 -29.07
C SER A 69 6.53 3.22 -29.11
N GLU A 70 7.10 2.22 -29.79
CA GLU A 70 6.57 0.84 -29.84
C GLU A 70 7.09 -0.04 -28.70
N GLU A 71 7.94 0.50 -27.81
CA GLU A 71 8.43 -0.28 -26.68
C GLU A 71 7.32 -0.59 -25.67
N THR A 72 7.20 -1.88 -25.31
CA THR A 72 6.12 -2.39 -24.46
C THR A 72 6.04 -1.71 -23.10
N ASN A 73 7.17 -1.34 -22.50
CA ASN A 73 7.25 -0.59 -21.24
C ASN A 73 6.58 0.80 -21.36
N ILE A 74 6.79 1.52 -22.46
CA ILE A 74 6.18 2.83 -22.71
C ILE A 74 4.68 2.68 -22.97
N THR A 75 4.28 1.69 -23.79
CA THR A 75 2.86 1.39 -24.05
C THR A 75 2.11 1.06 -22.74
N ASN A 76 2.69 0.23 -21.88
CA ASN A 76 2.11 -0.10 -20.58
C ASN A 76 1.99 1.13 -19.66
N ALA A 77 3.00 1.99 -19.63
CA ALA A 77 2.95 3.23 -18.86
C ALA A 77 1.82 4.16 -19.34
N ILE A 78 1.66 4.32 -20.66
CA ILE A 78 0.56 5.10 -21.24
C ILE A 78 -0.80 4.51 -20.86
N GLN A 79 -0.96 3.19 -20.92
CA GLN A 79 -2.21 2.53 -20.54
C GLN A 79 -2.56 2.76 -19.06
N LEU A 80 -1.57 2.75 -18.16
CA LEU A 80 -1.76 3.05 -16.73
C LEU A 80 -2.17 4.51 -16.52
N LEU A 81 -1.44 5.45 -17.14
CA LEU A 81 -1.70 6.89 -17.05
C LEU A 81 -3.07 7.28 -17.65
N SER A 82 -3.56 6.53 -18.63
CA SER A 82 -4.85 6.77 -19.28
C SER A 82 -6.04 6.16 -18.52
N ASN A 83 -5.79 5.24 -17.59
CA ASN A 83 -6.83 4.50 -16.86
C ASN A 83 -6.85 4.84 -15.36
N THR A 84 -6.77 6.13 -15.01
CA THR A 84 -6.89 6.60 -13.63
C THR A 84 -8.31 7.09 -13.32
N SER A 85 -8.63 7.30 -12.03
CA SER A 85 -9.90 7.87 -11.61
C SER A 85 -9.77 8.73 -10.36
N GLY A 86 -10.72 9.64 -10.14
CA GLY A 86 -10.76 10.46 -8.93
C GLY A 86 -9.51 11.34 -8.77
N LEU A 87 -8.85 11.25 -7.61
CA LEU A 87 -7.64 12.03 -7.32
C LEU A 87 -6.46 11.64 -8.20
N ASP A 88 -6.42 10.42 -8.73
CA ASP A 88 -5.33 9.93 -9.57
C ASP A 88 -5.38 10.49 -10.99
N ASN A 89 -6.45 11.17 -11.37
CA ASN A 89 -6.50 11.93 -12.62
C ASN A 89 -5.60 13.17 -12.60
N HIS A 90 -5.22 13.65 -11.41
CA HIS A 90 -4.39 14.83 -11.30
C HIS A 90 -2.97 14.56 -11.80
N VAL A 91 -2.44 15.39 -12.71
CA VAL A 91 -1.12 15.19 -13.33
C VAL A 91 0.02 15.09 -12.32
N ILE A 92 -0.11 15.77 -11.17
CA ILE A 92 0.86 15.67 -10.06
C ILE A 92 0.89 14.27 -9.43
N ASN A 93 -0.25 13.59 -9.39
CA ASN A 93 -0.39 12.23 -8.87
C ASN A 93 0.00 11.19 -9.94
N GLN A 94 -0.22 11.49 -11.23
CA GLN A 94 0.20 10.64 -12.35
C GLN A 94 1.72 10.63 -12.58
N GLY A 95 2.41 11.74 -12.31
CA GLY A 95 3.89 11.82 -12.36
C GLY A 95 4.59 11.15 -11.16
N SER A 96 3.81 10.73 -10.17
CA SER A 96 4.29 9.94 -9.05
C SER A 96 4.22 8.47 -9.48
N VAL A 97 5.27 7.94 -10.12
CA VAL A 97 5.39 6.48 -10.29
C VAL A 97 5.26 5.87 -8.90
N SER A 98 4.16 5.18 -8.63
CA SER A 98 3.96 4.48 -7.38
C SER A 98 4.84 3.24 -7.41
N GLY A 99 6.08 3.39 -6.95
CA GLY A 99 7.02 2.28 -6.82
C GLY A 99 8.39 2.46 -7.47
N SER A 100 9.32 1.58 -7.10
CA SER A 100 10.61 1.41 -7.77
C SER A 100 10.63 0.08 -8.52
N VAL A 101 11.39 -0.04 -9.62
CA VAL A 101 11.52 -1.31 -10.36
C VAL A 101 11.94 -2.45 -9.43
N GLN A 102 12.86 -2.18 -8.50
CA GLN A 102 13.34 -3.14 -7.52
C GLN A 102 12.22 -3.59 -6.57
N ALA A 103 11.43 -2.65 -6.04
CA ALA A 103 10.30 -2.96 -5.17
C ALA A 103 9.23 -3.77 -5.94
N THR A 104 8.91 -3.37 -7.17
CA THR A 104 7.93 -4.04 -8.01
C THR A 104 8.36 -5.48 -8.32
N ASP A 105 9.62 -5.69 -8.73
CA ASP A 105 10.16 -7.03 -9.01
C ASP A 105 10.14 -7.92 -7.77
N ARG A 106 10.49 -7.34 -6.62
CA ARG A 106 10.45 -8.04 -5.34
C ARG A 106 9.01 -8.43 -4.97
N LEU A 107 8.04 -7.52 -5.08
CA LEU A 107 6.63 -7.78 -4.75
C LEU A 107 6.01 -8.83 -5.66
N MET A 108 6.33 -8.80 -6.97
CA MET A 108 5.91 -9.86 -7.89
C MET A 108 6.50 -11.23 -7.51
N LYS A 109 7.76 -11.26 -7.03
CA LYS A 109 8.35 -12.49 -6.50
C LYS A 109 7.60 -12.98 -5.26
N GLU A 110 7.30 -12.10 -4.31
CA GLU A 110 6.54 -12.44 -3.10
C GLU A 110 5.18 -13.04 -3.44
N LEU A 111 4.41 -12.44 -4.35
CA LEU A 111 3.13 -13.02 -4.79
C LEU A 111 3.31 -14.42 -5.40
N ARG A 112 4.28 -14.60 -6.30
CA ARG A 112 4.55 -15.91 -6.92
C ARG A 112 4.90 -16.97 -5.89
N ASP A 113 5.71 -16.61 -4.90
CA ASP A 113 6.13 -17.53 -3.84
C ASP A 113 4.93 -17.89 -2.94
N ILE A 114 4.11 -16.90 -2.58
CA ILE A 114 2.87 -17.11 -1.81
C ILE A 114 1.91 -18.05 -2.53
N TYR A 115 1.63 -17.85 -3.83
CA TYR A 115 0.71 -18.72 -4.57
C TYR A 115 1.20 -20.18 -4.63
N ARG A 116 2.50 -20.42 -4.43
CA ARG A 116 3.09 -21.76 -4.40
C ARG A 116 3.16 -22.34 -2.98
N SER A 117 2.92 -21.55 -1.95
CA SER A 117 3.09 -21.96 -0.57
C SER A 117 1.98 -22.87 -0.06
N ASP A 118 2.31 -23.70 0.92
CA ASP A 118 1.35 -24.63 1.53
C ASP A 118 0.29 -23.87 2.35
N SER A 119 0.66 -22.77 3.00
CA SER A 119 -0.26 -21.94 3.78
C SER A 119 -1.38 -21.37 2.91
N PHE A 120 -1.03 -20.89 1.72
CA PHE A 120 -1.99 -20.39 0.74
C PHE A 120 -2.86 -21.51 0.18
N LYS A 121 -2.25 -22.63 -0.23
CA LYS A 121 -2.98 -23.81 -0.77
C LYS A 121 -3.96 -24.41 0.22
N ARG A 122 -3.69 -24.31 1.52
CA ARG A 122 -4.58 -24.75 2.60
C ARG A 122 -5.66 -23.74 2.96
N ASN A 123 -5.76 -22.62 2.24
CA ASN A 123 -6.70 -21.53 2.51
C ASN A 123 -6.57 -20.97 3.95
N ILE A 124 -5.35 -20.88 4.49
CA ILE A 124 -5.14 -20.20 5.78
C ILE A 124 -5.44 -18.70 5.62
N TYR A 125 -5.07 -18.13 4.48
CA TYR A 125 -5.36 -16.76 4.09
C TYR A 125 -5.56 -16.62 2.58
N SER A 126 -6.19 -15.53 2.14
CA SER A 126 -6.33 -15.15 0.74
C SER A 126 -5.81 -13.74 0.50
N ILE A 127 -5.39 -13.45 -0.74
CA ILE A 127 -4.86 -12.14 -1.14
C ILE A 127 -5.77 -11.53 -2.22
N GLU A 128 -6.02 -10.23 -2.10
CA GLU A 128 -6.68 -9.41 -3.11
C GLU A 128 -5.89 -8.10 -3.28
N LEU A 129 -5.52 -7.76 -4.51
CA LEU A 129 -4.85 -6.48 -4.81
C LEU A 129 -5.89 -5.36 -4.79
N VAL A 130 -5.62 -4.28 -4.06
CA VAL A 130 -6.53 -3.13 -4.01
C VAL A 130 -6.35 -2.31 -5.27
N ASN A 131 -7.42 -2.17 -6.07
CA ASN A 131 -7.40 -1.46 -7.35
C ASN A 131 -6.29 -1.96 -8.30
N ASP A 132 -6.06 -3.28 -8.32
CA ASP A 132 -4.99 -3.93 -9.09
C ASP A 132 -3.56 -3.44 -8.77
N SER A 133 -3.39 -2.73 -7.65
CA SER A 133 -2.09 -2.21 -7.22
C SER A 133 -1.24 -3.30 -6.59
N ILE A 134 -0.05 -3.51 -7.14
CA ILE A 134 0.97 -4.39 -6.55
C ILE A 134 1.52 -3.84 -5.22
N TYR A 135 1.23 -2.58 -4.87
CA TYR A 135 1.70 -1.92 -3.65
C TYR A 135 0.66 -1.88 -2.52
N GLU A 136 -0.56 -2.36 -2.74
CA GLU A 136 -1.59 -2.40 -1.70
C GLU A 136 -2.40 -3.69 -1.73
N TRP A 137 -2.29 -4.50 -0.67
CA TRP A 137 -2.89 -5.83 -0.61
C TRP A 137 -3.89 -5.93 0.54
N ASN A 138 -5.04 -6.52 0.27
CA ASN A 138 -5.97 -7.00 1.27
C ASN A 138 -5.69 -8.48 1.54
N ILE A 139 -5.44 -8.82 2.80
CA ILE A 139 -5.23 -10.20 3.25
C ILE A 139 -6.41 -10.60 4.12
N ARG A 140 -7.17 -11.62 3.70
CA ARG A 140 -8.21 -12.22 4.54
C ARG A 140 -7.61 -13.42 5.26
N LEU A 141 -7.35 -13.28 6.56
CA LEU A 141 -6.95 -14.38 7.44
C LEU A 141 -8.20 -15.19 7.80
N MET A 142 -8.36 -16.37 7.20
CA MET A 142 -9.53 -17.24 7.38
C MET A 142 -9.34 -18.25 8.51
N SER A 143 -8.09 -18.60 8.81
CA SER A 143 -7.75 -19.58 9.84
C SER A 143 -6.67 -19.06 10.79
N VAL A 144 -6.91 -19.28 12.08
CA VAL A 144 -5.98 -19.06 13.19
C VAL A 144 -5.94 -20.34 14.04
N ASP A 145 -5.05 -20.39 15.02
CA ASP A 145 -4.91 -21.54 15.94
C ASP A 145 -6.28 -21.98 16.49
N PRO A 146 -6.73 -23.23 16.22
CA PRO A 146 -8.05 -23.71 16.60
C PRO A 146 -8.27 -23.75 18.12
N ASP A 147 -7.19 -23.83 18.91
CA ASP A 147 -7.28 -23.84 20.37
C ASP A 147 -7.42 -22.43 20.97
N SER A 148 -7.35 -21.39 20.14
CA SER A 148 -7.45 -19.99 20.58
C SER A 148 -8.89 -19.52 20.75
N ALA A 149 -9.10 -18.60 21.70
CA ALA A 149 -10.39 -17.91 21.83
C ALA A 149 -10.75 -17.10 20.57
N LEU A 150 -9.75 -16.60 19.84
CA LEU A 150 -9.93 -15.87 18.59
C LEU A 150 -10.54 -16.76 17.49
N HIS A 151 -10.21 -18.05 17.45
CA HIS A 151 -10.83 -19.00 16.52
C HIS A 151 -12.35 -19.09 16.73
N ASN A 152 -12.78 -19.27 17.98
CA ASN A 152 -14.20 -19.30 18.33
C ASN A 152 -14.90 -17.97 18.02
N ASP A 153 -14.22 -16.84 18.23
CA ASP A 153 -14.74 -15.53 17.85
C ASP A 153 -14.97 -15.42 16.33
N LEU A 154 -14.10 -15.99 15.49
CA LEU A 154 -14.28 -15.97 14.02
C LEU A 154 -15.47 -16.82 13.57
N LEU A 155 -15.73 -17.95 14.23
CA LEU A 155 -16.94 -18.75 14.00
C LEU A 155 -18.19 -17.93 14.35
N MET A 156 -18.19 -17.25 15.49
CA MET A 156 -19.29 -16.36 15.87
C MET A 156 -19.45 -15.15 14.92
N LEU A 157 -18.36 -14.61 14.39
CA LEU A 157 -18.41 -13.52 13.40
C LEU A 157 -19.11 -14.00 12.11
N LYS A 158 -18.86 -15.25 11.69
CA LYS A 158 -19.51 -15.85 10.52
C LYS A 158 -21.00 -15.93 10.72
N GLU A 159 -21.43 -16.43 11.88
CA GLU A 159 -22.85 -16.58 12.23
C GLU A 159 -23.56 -15.23 12.34
N LYS A 160 -22.93 -14.21 12.93
CA LYS A 160 -23.56 -12.92 13.22
C LYS A 160 -23.50 -11.92 12.06
N GLU A 161 -22.40 -11.88 11.33
CA GLU A 161 -22.12 -10.85 10.32
C GLU A 161 -21.90 -11.41 8.90
N GLY A 162 -21.95 -12.73 8.73
CA GLY A 162 -21.66 -13.38 7.44
C GLY A 162 -20.19 -13.27 7.01
N LYS A 163 -19.29 -12.97 7.95
CA LYS A 163 -17.86 -12.77 7.71
C LYS A 163 -17.03 -13.70 8.59
N ASP A 164 -16.07 -14.38 8.01
CA ASP A 164 -15.31 -15.44 8.67
C ASP A 164 -13.79 -15.22 8.62
N SER A 165 -13.36 -13.96 8.47
CA SER A 165 -11.95 -13.62 8.39
C SER A 165 -11.59 -12.29 9.05
N ILE A 166 -10.32 -12.20 9.46
CA ILE A 166 -9.69 -10.92 9.81
C ILE A 166 -9.12 -10.34 8.52
N LEU A 167 -9.64 -9.19 8.12
CA LEU A 167 -9.16 -8.42 6.98
C LEU A 167 -8.00 -7.53 7.43
N LEU A 168 -6.81 -7.82 6.93
CA LEU A 168 -5.64 -6.97 7.02
C LEU A 168 -5.44 -6.20 5.72
N ASN A 169 -4.82 -5.03 5.82
CA ASN A 169 -4.36 -4.25 4.69
C ASN A 169 -2.86 -4.00 4.84
N ILE A 170 -2.11 -4.33 3.78
CA ILE A 170 -0.66 -4.19 3.69
C ILE A 170 -0.37 -3.14 2.62
N ILE A 171 0.37 -2.10 2.99
CA ILE A 171 0.77 -1.01 2.11
C ILE A 171 2.29 -1.01 1.99
N PHE A 172 2.78 -1.17 0.76
CA PHE A 172 4.19 -1.14 0.42
C PHE A 172 4.57 0.23 -0.12
N LYS A 173 5.82 0.65 0.12
CA LYS A 173 6.40 1.87 -0.46
C LYS A 173 7.43 1.51 -1.53
N GLU A 174 7.88 2.48 -2.33
CA GLU A 174 8.96 2.27 -3.29
C GLU A 174 10.30 1.84 -2.65
N THR A 175 10.44 2.04 -1.33
CA THR A 175 11.61 1.63 -0.52
C THR A 175 11.58 0.16 -0.10
N TYR A 176 10.50 -0.58 -0.37
CA TYR A 176 10.45 -2.03 -0.13
C TYR A 176 11.46 -2.77 -1.03
N PRO A 177 12.21 -3.78 -0.54
CA PRO A 177 12.12 -4.45 0.77
C PRO A 177 13.04 -3.88 1.85
N PHE A 178 13.68 -2.73 1.64
CA PHE A 178 14.62 -2.16 2.63
C PHE A 178 13.89 -1.57 3.84
N GLU A 179 12.71 -1.00 3.63
CA GLU A 179 11.80 -0.61 4.72
C GLU A 179 10.63 -1.60 4.82
N PRO A 180 10.07 -1.81 6.03
CA PRO A 180 8.92 -2.69 6.22
C PRO A 180 7.67 -2.13 5.54
N PRO A 181 6.73 -3.00 5.14
CA PRO A 181 5.40 -2.54 4.77
C PRO A 181 4.65 -2.01 5.99
N PHE A 182 3.69 -1.12 5.75
CA PHE A 182 2.73 -0.73 6.77
C PHE A 182 1.57 -1.72 6.79
N VAL A 183 1.26 -2.29 7.95
CA VAL A 183 0.18 -3.27 8.11
C VAL A 183 -0.83 -2.80 9.16
N ARG A 184 -2.11 -2.97 8.84
CA ARG A 184 -3.22 -2.68 9.75
C ARG A 184 -4.33 -3.71 9.65
N VAL A 185 -5.08 -3.87 10.73
CA VAL A 185 -6.39 -4.52 10.75
C VAL A 185 -7.43 -3.54 10.19
N VAL A 186 -8.22 -4.01 9.24
CA VAL A 186 -9.36 -3.27 8.66
C VAL A 186 -10.65 -3.68 9.35
N HIS A 187 -10.83 -4.98 9.59
CA HIS A 187 -12.02 -5.57 10.20
C HIS A 187 -11.69 -7.00 10.67
N PRO A 188 -12.31 -7.52 11.74
CA PRO A 188 -13.19 -6.84 12.70
C PRO A 188 -12.42 -5.92 13.66
N ILE A 189 -13.14 -5.25 14.56
CA ILE A 189 -12.51 -4.55 15.68
C ILE A 189 -12.00 -5.59 16.67
N ILE A 190 -10.72 -5.49 17.04
CA ILE A 190 -10.03 -6.43 17.91
C ILE A 190 -9.56 -5.71 19.18
N SER A 191 -9.74 -6.35 20.34
CA SER A 191 -9.03 -6.05 21.59
C SER A 191 -7.92 -7.05 21.82
N GLY A 192 -6.80 -6.63 22.39
CA GLY A 192 -5.62 -7.50 22.58
C GLY A 192 -4.88 -7.75 21.26
N GLY A 193 -4.08 -8.81 21.20
CA GLY A 193 -3.35 -9.22 20.00
C GLY A 193 -2.31 -8.21 19.52
N TYR A 194 -1.90 -7.28 20.39
CA TYR A 194 -1.06 -6.14 20.04
C TYR A 194 -1.68 -5.22 18.96
N VAL A 195 -3.01 -5.27 18.79
CA VAL A 195 -3.75 -4.35 17.91
C VAL A 195 -4.02 -3.05 18.65
N LEU A 196 -3.53 -1.96 18.08
CA LEU A 196 -3.67 -0.61 18.61
C LEU A 196 -4.94 0.08 18.11
N LEU A 197 -5.20 1.27 18.66
CA LEU A 197 -6.21 2.18 18.16
C LEU A 197 -6.04 2.43 16.65
N GLY A 198 -7.17 2.55 15.94
CA GLY A 198 -7.16 2.73 14.49
C GLY A 198 -6.87 1.46 13.69
N GLY A 199 -6.44 0.35 14.33
CA GLY A 199 -6.15 -0.94 13.69
C GLY A 199 -4.66 -1.16 13.40
N ALA A 200 -3.76 -0.30 13.86
CA ALA A 200 -2.32 -0.55 13.71
C ALA A 200 -1.88 -1.78 14.51
N ILE A 201 -0.82 -2.45 14.07
CA ILE A 201 -0.28 -3.63 14.75
C ILE A 201 1.06 -3.26 15.40
N CYS A 202 1.19 -3.53 16.69
CA CYS A 202 2.42 -3.33 17.46
C CYS A 202 3.29 -4.57 17.36
N MET A 203 4.20 -4.59 16.38
CA MET A 203 5.19 -5.67 16.20
C MET A 203 6.55 -5.08 15.86
N GLU A 204 7.59 -5.56 16.54
CA GLU A 204 8.97 -5.09 16.34
C GLU A 204 9.40 -5.26 14.89
N LEU A 205 9.05 -6.38 14.26
CA LEU A 205 9.38 -6.66 12.86
C LEU A 205 8.73 -5.69 11.86
N LEU A 206 7.69 -4.94 12.25
CA LEU A 206 7.10 -3.88 11.42
C LEU A 206 7.82 -2.53 11.59
N THR A 207 8.85 -2.44 12.45
CA THR A 207 9.67 -1.24 12.64
C THR A 207 10.96 -1.29 11.85
N LYS A 208 11.59 -0.13 11.64
CA LYS A 208 12.88 -0.04 10.94
C LYS A 208 13.99 -0.84 11.63
N GLN A 209 13.91 -0.97 12.96
CA GLN A 209 14.91 -1.66 13.78
C GLN A 209 14.73 -3.18 13.74
N GLY A 210 13.48 -3.67 13.73
CA GLY A 210 13.18 -5.11 13.72
C GLY A 210 13.00 -5.72 12.33
N TRP A 211 12.81 -4.89 11.29
CA TRP A 211 12.62 -5.35 9.92
C TRP A 211 13.92 -5.81 9.29
N SER A 212 13.84 -6.90 8.53
CA SER A 212 14.90 -7.35 7.64
C SER A 212 14.32 -7.59 6.25
N SER A 213 15.03 -7.12 5.22
CA SER A 213 14.66 -7.35 3.82
C SER A 213 14.68 -8.83 3.42
N ALA A 214 15.25 -9.70 4.27
CA ALA A 214 15.21 -11.15 4.12
C ALA A 214 13.85 -11.78 4.46
N TYR A 215 12.98 -11.07 5.20
CA TYR A 215 11.63 -11.58 5.49
C TYR A 215 10.78 -11.63 4.23
N THR A 216 10.01 -12.71 4.08
CA THR A 216 8.99 -12.85 3.04
C THR A 216 7.65 -12.30 3.53
N VAL A 217 6.78 -11.92 2.61
CA VAL A 217 5.42 -11.45 2.94
C VAL A 217 4.58 -12.59 3.51
N GLU A 218 4.79 -13.84 3.06
CA GLU A 218 4.16 -15.00 3.70
C GLU A 218 4.55 -15.10 5.19
N ALA A 219 5.86 -15.04 5.49
CA ALA A 219 6.32 -15.12 6.87
C ALA A 219 5.74 -13.99 7.73
N LEU A 220 5.65 -12.77 7.16
CA LEU A 220 4.98 -11.63 7.81
C LEU A 220 3.50 -11.93 8.14
N ILE A 221 2.72 -12.42 7.16
CA ILE A 221 1.30 -12.78 7.35
C ILE A 221 1.15 -13.83 8.45
N MET A 222 1.97 -14.88 8.41
CA MET A 222 1.92 -15.97 9.39
C MET A 222 2.34 -15.51 10.79
N GLN A 223 3.35 -14.64 10.90
CA GLN A 223 3.77 -14.06 12.18
C GLN A 223 2.70 -13.14 12.77
N ILE A 224 1.98 -12.37 11.95
CA ILE A 224 0.85 -11.57 12.42
C ILE A 224 -0.25 -12.48 12.97
N SER A 225 -0.62 -13.54 12.25
CA SER A 225 -1.61 -14.52 12.74
C SER A 225 -1.21 -15.12 14.09
N ALA A 226 0.04 -15.55 14.23
CA ALA A 226 0.58 -16.06 15.49
C ALA A 226 0.60 -15.00 16.60
N THR A 227 0.88 -13.74 16.27
CA THR A 227 0.95 -12.64 17.24
C THR A 227 -0.43 -12.26 17.78
N LEU A 228 -1.45 -12.28 16.92
CA LEU A 228 -2.84 -12.08 17.34
C LEU A 228 -3.26 -13.14 18.36
N VAL A 229 -2.97 -14.42 18.09
CA VAL A 229 -3.26 -15.52 19.01
C VAL A 229 -2.47 -15.38 20.30
N LYS A 230 -1.15 -15.16 20.22
CA LYS A 230 -0.27 -15.03 21.39
C LYS A 230 -0.67 -13.87 22.30
N GLY A 231 -1.09 -12.74 21.72
CA GLY A 231 -1.59 -11.59 22.48
C GLY A 231 -3.07 -11.72 22.89
N LYS A 232 -3.64 -12.93 22.83
CA LYS A 232 -5.04 -13.24 23.19
C LYS A 232 -6.05 -12.28 22.56
N ALA A 233 -5.89 -11.99 21.27
CA ALA A 233 -6.81 -11.17 20.50
C ALA A 233 -8.26 -11.67 20.65
N ARG A 234 -9.20 -10.74 20.84
CA ARG A 234 -10.65 -11.01 20.91
C ARG A 234 -11.40 -10.08 19.98
N ILE A 235 -12.44 -10.58 19.31
CA ILE A 235 -13.32 -9.75 18.48
C ILE A 235 -14.27 -8.96 19.37
N GLN A 236 -14.32 -7.64 19.19
CA GLN A 236 -15.27 -6.77 19.88
C GLN A 236 -16.58 -6.67 19.09
N PHE A 237 -17.51 -7.58 19.38
CA PHE A 237 -18.84 -7.55 18.77
C PHE A 237 -19.61 -6.28 19.17
N GLY A 238 -20.21 -5.60 18.19
CA GLY A 238 -20.96 -4.35 18.42
C GLY A 238 -20.11 -3.08 18.46
N ALA A 239 -18.79 -3.18 18.32
CA ALA A 239 -17.93 -2.00 18.18
C ALA A 239 -18.22 -1.25 16.87
N THR A 240 -18.12 0.08 16.90
CA THR A 240 -18.39 0.92 15.73
C THR A 240 -17.26 0.80 14.70
N LYS A 241 -17.62 0.51 13.44
CA LYS A 241 -16.65 0.36 12.33
C LYS A 241 -15.76 1.59 12.13
N SER A 242 -16.20 2.79 12.52
CA SER A 242 -15.44 4.04 12.46
C SER A 242 -14.23 4.11 13.41
N GLN A 243 -14.06 3.11 14.28
CA GLN A 243 -12.89 3.02 15.16
C GLN A 243 -11.60 2.75 14.38
N TYR A 244 -11.67 2.00 13.27
CA TYR A 244 -10.50 1.71 12.43
C TYR A 244 -10.49 2.57 11.17
N SER A 245 -9.33 3.18 10.89
CA SER A 245 -9.07 3.92 9.66
C SER A 245 -7.57 4.00 9.41
N LEU A 246 -7.18 4.16 8.14
CA LEU A 246 -5.77 4.29 7.77
C LEU A 246 -5.07 5.42 8.53
N ALA A 247 -5.70 6.60 8.60
CA ALA A 247 -5.15 7.76 9.29
C ALA A 247 -4.91 7.51 10.79
N ARG A 248 -5.86 6.86 11.48
CA ARG A 248 -5.73 6.55 12.92
C ARG A 248 -4.69 5.45 13.17
N ALA A 249 -4.61 4.46 12.29
CA ALA A 249 -3.58 3.43 12.35
C ALA A 249 -2.17 4.03 12.17
N GLN A 250 -1.99 4.87 11.14
CA GLN A 250 -0.70 5.54 10.88
C GLN A 250 -0.28 6.44 12.06
N GLN A 251 -1.22 7.18 12.63
CA GLN A 251 -0.97 8.00 13.81
C GLN A 251 -0.53 7.15 15.01
N SER A 252 -1.24 6.05 15.29
CA SER A 252 -0.92 5.15 16.41
C SER A 252 0.44 4.47 16.22
N PHE A 253 0.75 4.03 15.00
CA PHE A 253 2.05 3.44 14.67
C PHE A 253 3.20 4.45 14.81
N LYS A 254 3.01 5.71 14.38
CA LYS A 254 4.01 6.77 14.54
C LYS A 254 4.31 7.01 16.02
N SER A 255 3.29 7.10 16.87
CA SER A 255 3.47 7.24 18.32
C SER A 255 4.20 6.04 18.93
N LEU A 256 3.86 4.82 18.49
CA LEU A 256 4.51 3.58 18.94
C LEU A 256 6.02 3.59 18.64
N VAL A 257 6.41 3.92 17.40
CA VAL A 257 7.83 3.94 17.01
C VAL A 257 8.60 4.93 17.87
N GLN A 258 8.05 6.13 18.13
CA GLN A 258 8.68 7.13 18.98
C GLN A 258 8.86 6.66 20.43
N ILE A 259 7.91 5.90 20.98
CA ILE A 259 8.00 5.37 22.35
C ILE A 259 9.07 4.27 22.43
N HIS A 260 9.10 3.34 21.47
CA HIS A 260 10.05 2.23 21.49
C HIS A 260 11.47 2.63 21.09
N GLU A 261 11.65 3.63 20.23
CA GLU A 261 12.99 4.22 19.98
C GLU A 261 13.60 4.79 21.26
N LYS A 262 12.78 5.31 22.17
CA LYS A 262 13.23 5.88 23.43
C LYS A 262 13.44 4.83 24.54
N ASN A 263 12.58 3.81 24.60
CA ASN A 263 12.50 2.89 25.75
C ASN A 263 12.95 1.44 25.43
N GLY A 264 13.26 1.13 24.17
CA GLY A 264 13.57 -0.22 23.70
C GLY A 264 12.31 -1.06 23.42
N TRP A 265 12.52 -2.16 22.70
CA TRP A 265 11.51 -3.21 22.52
C TRP A 265 11.65 -4.23 23.65
N PHE A 266 10.58 -4.40 24.43
CA PHE A 266 10.52 -5.40 25.48
C PHE A 266 9.44 -6.41 25.13
N THR A 267 9.77 -7.70 25.18
CA THR A 267 8.76 -8.76 25.07
C THR A 267 8.17 -8.98 26.47
N PRO A 268 6.87 -8.74 26.71
CA PRO A 268 6.27 -9.02 28.01
C PRO A 268 6.48 -10.50 28.39
N PRO A 269 6.65 -10.82 29.69
CA PRO A 269 6.70 -12.19 30.16
C PRO A 269 5.49 -13.00 29.67
N LYS A 270 5.66 -14.32 29.47
CA LYS A 270 4.65 -15.22 28.88
C LYS A 270 3.30 -15.24 29.61
N GLU A 271 3.23 -14.69 30.82
CA GLU A 271 2.09 -14.79 31.75
C GLU A 271 1.07 -13.66 31.58
N ASP A 272 1.44 -12.55 30.94
CA ASP A 272 0.60 -11.33 30.80
C ASP A 272 -0.15 -11.22 29.46
N GLY A 273 -0.26 -12.33 28.71
CA GLY A 273 -1.09 -12.39 27.50
C GLY A 273 -2.57 -12.35 27.80
#